data_AF-A0A7R7TGX7-F1
#
_entry.id   AF-A0A7R7TGX7-F1
#
_cell.length_a   1.000
_cell.length_b   1.000
_cell.length_c   1.000
_cell.angle_alpha   90.00
_cell.angle_beta   90.00
_cell.angle_gamma   90.00
#
_symmetry.space_group_name_H-M   'P 1'
#
loop_
_entity.id
_entity.type
_entity.pdbx_description
1 polymer ?
#
loop_
_entity_poly.entity_id
_entity_poly.type
_entity_poly.pdbx_seq_one_letter_code
_entity_poly.pdbx_strand_id
1 'polypeptide(L)' 'MAFAEEVGLPLRFYPKEVLNAQRIPNPSEAVFRHTGLWGVAEAAVLAEGARLLVEKTKRGNLTLALGVLSLGIPEEALP' A
#
# COMPACT_ATOMS: atom_id res chain seq x y z
N MET A 1 -10.71 -10.41 -3.97
CA MET A 1 -10.97 -10.97 -2.62
C MET A 1 -10.43 -12.39 -2.54
N ALA A 2 -10.82 -13.28 -3.47
CA ALA A 2 -10.34 -14.69 -3.57
C ALA A 2 -8.88 -14.97 -3.16
N PHE A 3 -7.87 -14.25 -3.71
CA PHE A 3 -6.47 -14.49 -3.34
C PHE A 3 -6.19 -14.27 -1.84
N ALA A 4 -6.70 -13.18 -1.25
CA ALA A 4 -6.48 -12.87 0.16
C ALA A 4 -7.16 -13.91 1.07
N GLU A 5 -8.33 -14.40 0.67
CA GLU A 5 -9.06 -15.46 1.37
C GLU A 5 -8.31 -16.80 1.29
N GLU A 6 -7.84 -17.17 0.11
CA GLU A 6 -7.06 -18.40 -0.15
C GLU A 6 -5.78 -18.45 0.69
N VAL A 7 -5.09 -17.32 0.83
CA VAL A 7 -3.83 -17.24 1.59
C VAL A 7 -4.00 -16.82 3.05
N GLY A 8 -5.24 -16.60 3.51
CA GLY A 8 -5.54 -16.22 4.89
C GLY A 8 -5.01 -14.85 5.32
N LEU A 9 -4.84 -13.90 4.38
CA LEU A 9 -4.38 -12.55 4.67
C LEU A 9 -5.55 -11.57 4.88
N PRO A 10 -5.46 -10.67 5.87
CA PRO A 10 -6.47 -9.62 6.05
C PRO A 10 -6.48 -8.69 4.84
N LEU A 11 -7.69 -8.33 4.39
CA LEU A 11 -7.90 -7.41 3.27
C LEU A 11 -8.53 -6.12 3.77
N ARG A 12 -7.83 -5.00 3.58
CA ARG A 12 -8.33 -3.66 3.90
C ARG A 12 -8.48 -2.83 2.63
N PHE A 13 -9.57 -2.06 2.57
CA PHE A 13 -9.81 -1.09 1.51
C PHE A 13 -9.73 0.33 2.07
N TYR A 14 -9.26 1.25 1.22
CA TYR A 14 -9.12 2.66 1.55
C TYR A 14 -9.98 3.51 0.61
N PRO A 15 -10.69 4.53 1.12
CA PRO A 15 -11.35 5.53 0.30
C PRO A 15 -10.37 6.26 -0.62
N LYS A 16 -10.86 6.74 -1.75
CA LYS A 16 -10.05 7.41 -2.78
C LYS A 16 -9.34 8.64 -2.22
N GLU A 17 -10.00 9.38 -1.35
CA GLU A 17 -9.53 10.61 -0.73
C GLU A 17 -8.33 10.32 0.19
N VAL A 18 -8.40 9.21 0.94
CA VAL A 18 -7.30 8.76 1.81
C VAL A 18 -6.08 8.39 0.99
N LEU A 19 -6.28 7.70 -0.13
CA LEU A 19 -5.18 7.29 -1.01
C LEU A 19 -4.54 8.49 -1.73
N ASN A 20 -5.34 9.42 -2.27
CA ASN A 20 -4.83 10.62 -2.95
C ASN A 20 -4.15 11.62 -2.01
N ALA A 21 -4.41 11.56 -0.70
CA ALA A 21 -3.69 12.35 0.29
C ALA A 21 -2.23 11.86 0.49
N GLN A 22 -1.91 10.63 0.07
CA GLN A 22 -0.57 10.07 0.25
C GLN A 22 0.43 10.62 -0.77
N ARG A 23 1.62 11.01 -0.29
CA ARG A 23 2.74 11.40 -1.15
C ARG A 23 3.49 10.15 -1.62
N ILE A 24 3.09 9.62 -2.77
CA ILE A 24 3.70 8.42 -3.36
C ILE A 24 4.88 8.77 -4.28
N PRO A 25 5.91 7.91 -4.35
CA PRO A 25 7.08 8.16 -5.20
C PRO A 25 6.80 7.95 -6.70
N ASN A 26 5.86 7.07 -7.06
CA ASN A 26 5.61 6.71 -8.47
C ASN A 26 4.16 6.99 -8.93
N PRO A 27 3.72 8.26 -8.98
CA PRO A 27 2.40 8.60 -9.49
C PRO A 27 2.20 8.17 -10.95
N SER A 28 0.96 7.91 -11.34
CA SER A 28 0.61 7.43 -12.68
C SER A 28 -0.59 8.16 -13.24
N GLU A 29 -0.36 8.96 -14.29
CA GLU A 29 -1.45 9.60 -15.05
C GLU A 29 -2.41 8.57 -15.65
N ALA A 30 -1.90 7.43 -16.12
CA ALA A 30 -2.74 6.39 -16.69
C ALA A 30 -3.73 5.85 -15.64
N VAL A 31 -3.26 5.57 -14.41
CA VAL A 31 -4.16 5.17 -13.31
C VAL A 31 -5.13 6.29 -12.97
N PHE A 32 -4.66 7.54 -12.94
CA PHE A 32 -5.49 8.71 -12.66
C PHE A 32 -6.63 8.87 -13.67
N ARG A 33 -6.36 8.73 -14.97
CA ARG A 33 -7.42 8.85 -15.98
C ARG A 33 -8.52 7.79 -15.83
N HIS A 34 -8.20 6.59 -15.35
CA HIS A 34 -9.17 5.49 -15.22
C HIS A 34 -9.88 5.43 -13.86
N THR A 35 -9.20 5.87 -12.79
CA THR A 35 -9.67 5.68 -11.40
C THR A 35 -9.78 7.00 -10.62
N GLY A 36 -9.13 8.05 -11.12
CA GLY A 36 -8.84 9.31 -10.44
C GLY A 36 -7.88 9.18 -9.25
N LEU A 37 -7.15 8.07 -9.14
CA LEU A 37 -6.07 7.87 -8.17
C LEU A 37 -4.71 8.09 -8.83
N TRP A 38 -3.80 8.75 -8.13
CA TRP A 38 -2.42 8.86 -8.61
C TRP A 38 -1.64 7.54 -8.47
N GLY A 39 -2.05 6.67 -7.55
CA GLY A 39 -1.51 5.32 -7.38
C GLY A 39 -2.25 4.58 -6.28
N VAL A 40 -2.34 3.25 -6.39
CA VAL A 40 -3.06 2.41 -5.42
C VAL A 40 -2.10 1.69 -4.48
N ALA A 41 -1.16 0.91 -5.04
CA ALA A 41 -0.31 0.02 -4.24
C ALA A 41 0.54 0.77 -3.20
N GLU A 42 1.27 1.80 -3.63
CA GLU A 42 2.10 2.60 -2.72
C GLU A 42 1.27 3.43 -1.76
N ALA A 43 0.17 4.01 -2.23
CA ALA A 43 -0.73 4.81 -1.40
C ALA A 43 -1.37 3.96 -0.30
N ALA A 44 -1.72 2.71 -0.56
CA ALA A 44 -2.25 1.81 0.46
C ALA A 44 -1.21 1.50 1.55
N VAL A 45 0.06 1.29 1.18
CA VAL A 45 1.15 1.09 2.14
C VAL A 45 1.33 2.32 3.03
N LEU A 46 1.38 3.51 2.43
CA LEU A 46 1.54 4.76 3.18
C LEU A 46 0.31 5.09 4.03
N ALA A 47 -0.90 4.80 3.55
CA ALA A 47 -2.14 5.01 4.29
C ALA A 47 -2.26 4.10 5.53
N GLU A 48 -1.65 2.92 5.51
CA GLU A 48 -1.52 2.05 6.70
C GLU A 48 -0.50 2.61 7.72
N GLY A 49 0.29 3.63 7.34
CA GLY A 49 1.36 4.19 8.17
C GLY A 49 2.68 3.42 8.06
N ALA A 50 2.82 2.54 7.07
CA ALA A 50 4.03 1.77 6.86
C ALA A 50 5.08 2.56 6.04
N ARG A 51 6.36 2.26 6.27
CA ARG A 51 7.45 2.75 5.42
C ARG A 51 7.59 1.85 4.21
N LEU A 52 7.64 2.42 3.00
CA LEU A 52 7.90 1.68 1.77
C LEU A 52 9.28 0.99 1.82
N LEU A 53 9.28 -0.31 1.54
CA LEU A 53 10.48 -1.13 1.32
C LEU A 53 10.66 -1.44 -0.16
N VAL A 54 9.55 -1.69 -0.85
CA VAL A 54 9.52 -1.94 -2.29
C VAL A 54 8.49 -1.00 -2.89
N GLU A 55 8.98 -0.09 -3.73
CA GLU A 55 8.17 0.81 -4.53
C GLU A 55 7.38 0.06 -5.62
N LYS A 56 6.54 0.79 -6.34
CA LYS A 56 5.65 0.27 -7.40
C LYS A 56 6.38 -0.67 -8.36
N THR A 57 6.10 -1.95 -8.25
CA THR A 57 6.60 -3.00 -9.15
C THR A 57 5.44 -3.56 -9.97
N LYS A 58 5.54 -3.45 -11.29
CA LYS A 58 4.54 -3.97 -12.24
C LYS A 58 5.02 -5.28 -12.88
N ARG A 59 4.13 -6.27 -12.98
CA ARG A 59 4.30 -7.54 -13.71
C ARG A 59 2.99 -7.89 -14.41
N GLY A 60 2.96 -7.79 -15.73
CA GLY A 60 1.71 -7.95 -16.50
C GLY A 60 0.65 -6.94 -16.05
N ASN A 61 -0.51 -7.44 -15.61
CA ASN A 61 -1.61 -6.68 -15.05
C ASN A 61 -1.55 -6.51 -13.51
N LEU A 62 -0.54 -7.09 -12.84
CA LEU A 62 -0.33 -6.95 -11.40
C LEU A 62 0.60 -5.77 -11.10
N THR A 63 0.23 -4.97 -10.10
CA THR A 63 1.10 -3.94 -9.51
C THR A 63 1.15 -4.16 -8.01
N LEU A 64 2.35 -4.19 -7.45
CA LEU A 64 2.61 -4.47 -6.04
C LEU A 64 3.57 -3.44 -5.44
N ALA A 65 3.39 -3.14 -4.16
CA ALA A 65 4.30 -2.38 -3.32
C ALA A 65 4.31 -3.05 -1.94
N LEU A 66 5.43 -2.94 -1.21
CA LEU A 66 5.57 -3.52 0.12
C LEU A 66 6.09 -2.47 1.09
N GLY A 67 5.63 -2.54 2.32
CA GLY A 67 6.15 -1.71 3.41
C GLY A 67 6.21 -2.46 4.72
N VAL A 68 6.86 -1.83 5.68
CA VAL A 68 7.00 -2.33 7.05
C VAL A 68 6.35 -1.35 8.01
N LEU A 69 5.51 -1.88 8.89
CA LEU A 69 5.04 -1.16 10.07
C LEU A 69 6.13 -1.25 11.12
N SER A 70 6.55 -0.10 11.64
CA SER A 70 7.32 -0.08 12.87
C SER A 70 6.36 -0.47 14.00
N LEU A 71 6.34 -1.74 14.37
CA LEU A 71 5.75 -2.16 15.63
C LEU A 71 6.63 -1.56 16.71
N GLY A 72 6.16 -0.48 17.35
CA GLY A 72 6.80 0.04 18.54
C GLY A 72 6.74 -1.04 19.62
N ILE A 73 7.71 -1.92 19.65
CA ILE A 73 8.03 -2.65 20.87
C ILE A 73 8.69 -1.58 21.76
N PRO A 74 8.09 -1.19 22.89
CA PRO A 74 8.82 -0.37 23.85
C PRO A 74 10.13 -1.11 24.19
N GLU A 75 11.24 -0.38 24.18
CA GLU A 75 12.57 -0.94 24.42
C GLU A 75 12.64 -1.68 25.77
N GLU A 76 11.76 -1.32 26.73
CA GLU A 76 11.56 -2.03 28.00
C GLU A 76 11.00 -3.46 27.91
N ALA A 77 10.54 -3.94 26.74
CA ALA A 77 9.95 -5.28 26.59
C ALA A 77 10.94 -6.34 26.06
N LEU A 78 12.23 -6.03 25.96
CA LEU A 78 13.29 -7.01 25.65
C LEU A 78 13.92 -7.53 26.96
N PRO A 79 14.12 -8.87 27.11
CA PRO A 79 14.66 -9.48 28.31
C PRO A 79 16.15 -9.20 28.54
#